data_AF-A0A839S5H8-F1
#
_entry.id   AF-A0A839S5H8-F1
#
_cell.length_a   1.000
_cell.length_b   1.000
_cell.length_c   1.000
_cell.angle_alpha   90.00
_cell.angle_beta   90.00
_cell.angle_gamma   90.00
#
_symmetry.space_group_name_H-M   'P 1'
#
loop_
_entity.id
_entity.type
_entity.pdbx_description
1 polymer ?
#
loop_
_entity_poly.entity_id
_entity_poly.type
_entity_poly.pdbx_seq_one_letter_code
_entity_poly.pdbx_strand_id
1 'polypeptide(L)' 'MTTDRTLAEQLDGPHFDGLPAGIDALPDEQKQVLADALRQARRRQAAALQESADSALSHIPFFIRPAVRKAVGL' A
#
# COMPACT_ATOMS: atom_id res chain seq x y z
N MET A 1 3.81 -11.59 -12.50
CA MET A 1 5.19 -11.13 -12.25
C MET A 1 5.09 -9.98 -11.25
N THR A 2 5.51 -10.20 -10.01
CA THR A 2 5.48 -9.18 -8.95
C THR A 2 6.64 -8.23 -9.20
N THR A 3 6.35 -7.07 -9.79
CA THR A 3 7.35 -6.03 -10.07
C THR A 3 7.83 -5.46 -8.73
N ASP A 4 9.07 -5.77 -8.35
CA ASP A 4 9.69 -5.22 -7.14
C ASP A 4 9.95 -3.73 -7.38
N ARG A 5 9.04 -2.87 -6.90
CA ARG A 5 9.16 -1.41 -7.08
C ARG A 5 10.34 -0.88 -6.26
N THR A 6 11.17 -0.08 -6.90
CA THR A 6 12.31 0.60 -6.30
C THR A 6 11.85 1.56 -5.18
N LEU A 7 12.72 1.84 -4.21
CA LEU A 7 12.41 2.74 -3.09
C LEU A 7 11.96 4.13 -3.56
N ALA A 8 12.54 4.62 -4.66
CA ALA A 8 12.14 5.87 -5.31
C ALA A 8 10.66 5.82 -5.75
N GLU A 9 10.26 4.80 -6.50
CA GLU A 9 8.86 4.62 -6.95
C GLU A 9 7.87 4.39 -5.79
N GLN A 10 8.34 3.92 -4.63
CA GLN A 10 7.50 3.76 -3.45
C GLN A 10 7.24 5.09 -2.73
N LEU A 11 8.12 6.07 -2.91
CA LEU A 11 8.08 7.39 -2.28
C LEU A 11 7.63 8.50 -3.24
N ASP A 12 7.56 8.21 -4.54
CA ASP A 12 7.06 9.06 -5.63
C ASP A 12 5.53 9.26 -5.51
N GLY A 13 5.10 9.87 -4.41
CA GLY A 13 3.77 10.41 -4.23
C GLY A 13 3.67 11.80 -4.84
N PRO A 14 2.44 12.33 -5.06
CA PRO A 14 2.19 13.63 -5.68
C PRO A 14 2.79 14.86 -4.94
N HIS A 15 3.56 14.64 -3.88
CA HIS A 15 4.20 15.66 -3.04
C HIS A 15 5.72 15.55 -3.01
N PHE A 16 6.33 14.59 -3.72
CA PHE A 16 7.77 14.40 -3.76
C PHE A 16 8.26 14.43 -5.21
N ASP A 17 8.99 15.49 -5.59
CA ASP A 17 9.69 15.60 -6.88
C ASP A 17 10.98 14.74 -6.86
N GLY A 18 10.87 13.46 -6.51
CA GLY A 18 11.98 12.52 -6.37
C GLY A 18 12.28 12.09 -4.92
N LEU A 19 13.32 11.27 -4.75
CA LEU A 19 13.69 10.72 -3.44
C LEU A 19 14.15 11.86 -2.51
N PRO A 20 13.56 12.01 -1.31
CA PRO A 20 13.97 13.06 -0.36
C PRO A 20 15.48 13.01 -0.12
N ALA A 21 16.15 14.17 -0.12
CA ALA A 21 17.60 14.26 0.03
C ALA A 21 18.13 13.52 1.28
N GLY A 22 17.36 13.51 2.36
CA GLY A 22 17.70 12.77 3.58
C GLY A 22 17.66 11.25 3.43
N ILE A 23 16.87 10.70 2.50
CA ILE A 23 16.80 9.28 2.20
C ILE A 23 17.89 8.90 1.19
N ASP A 24 18.17 9.76 0.22
CA ASP A 24 19.23 9.50 -0.77
C ASP A 24 20.63 9.49 -0.15
N ALA A 25 20.85 10.29 0.89
CA ALA A 25 22.11 10.32 1.66
C ALA A 25 22.31 9.09 2.58
N LEU A 26 21.30 8.22 2.75
CA LEU A 26 21.44 7.04 3.60
C LEU A 26 22.36 6.00 2.94
N PRO A 27 23.21 5.30 3.72
CA PRO A 27 23.88 4.08 3.30
C PRO A 27 22.90 3.04 2.76
N ASP A 28 23.38 2.20 1.84
CA ASP A 28 22.54 1.22 1.14
C ASP A 28 21.89 0.21 2.09
N GLU A 29 22.56 -0.16 3.19
CA GLU A 29 22.00 -1.03 4.22
C GLU A 29 20.78 -0.40 4.90
N GLN A 30 20.81 0.92 5.13
CA GLN A 30 19.72 1.65 5.77
C GLN A 30 18.57 1.88 4.80
N LYS A 31 18.87 2.11 3.51
CA LYS A 31 17.87 2.12 2.43
C LYS A 31 17.13 0.79 2.32
N GLN A 32 17.83 -0.34 2.47
CA GLN A 32 17.21 -1.67 2.47
C GLN A 32 16.28 -1.87 3.68
N VAL A 33 16.73 -1.51 4.88
CA VAL A 33 15.90 -1.57 6.10
C VAL A 33 14.63 -0.72 5.93
N LEU A 34 14.75 0.48 5.37
CA LEU A 34 13.61 1.35 5.08
C LEU A 34 12.66 0.73 4.05
N ALA A 35 13.19 0.17 2.96
CA ALA A 35 12.39 -0.51 1.95
C ALA A 35 11.59 -1.68 2.54
N ASP A 36 12.20 -2.48 3.41
CA ASP A 36 11.52 -3.59 4.07
C ASP A 36 10.46 -3.13 5.07
N ALA A 37 10.74 -2.07 5.83
CA ALA A 37 9.77 -1.44 6.71
C ALA A 37 8.56 -0.92 5.92
N LEU A 38 8.79 -0.26 4.77
CA LEU A 38 7.73 0.22 3.89
C LEU A 38 6.90 -0.92 3.29
N ARG A 39 7.54 -2.00 2.83
CA ARG A 39 6.83 -3.20 2.34
C ARG A 39 5.96 -3.82 3.43
N GLN A 40 6.45 -3.89 4.67
CA GLN A 40 5.65 -4.37 5.80
C GLN A 40 4.48 -3.45 6.13
N ALA A 41 4.71 -2.13 6.16
CA ALA A 41 3.67 -1.14 6.42
C ALA A 41 2.56 -1.23 5.36
N ARG A 42 2.89 -1.32 4.07
CA ARG A 42 1.90 -1.46 2.98
C ARG A 42 1.09 -2.74 3.11
N ARG A 43 1.71 -3.87 3.51
CA ARG A 43 0.98 -5.12 3.78
C ARG A 43 -0.03 -4.94 4.92
N ARG A 44 0.37 -4.29 6.02
CA ARG A 44 -0.53 -3.99 7.15
C ARG A 44 -1.67 -3.05 6.75
N GLN A 45 -1.37 -2.01 5.96
CA GLN A 45 -2.38 -1.08 5.44
C GLN A 45 -3.39 -1.79 4.55
N ALA A 46 -2.93 -2.64 3.63
CA ALA A 46 -3.83 -3.42 2.77
C ALA A 46 -4.75 -4.34 3.58
N ALA A 47 -4.22 -5.02 4.60
CA ALA A 47 -5.01 -5.86 5.48
C ALA A 47 -6.07 -5.05 6.26
N ALA A 48 -5.68 -3.91 6.84
CA ALA A 48 -6.60 -3.04 7.57
C ALA A 48 -7.70 -2.44 6.67
N LEU A 49 -7.35 -2.09 5.42
CA LEU A 49 -8.31 -1.62 4.41
C LEU A 49 -9.29 -2.73 4.02
N GLN A 50 -8.81 -3.95 3.83
CA GLN A 50 -9.64 -5.10 3.51
C GLN A 50 -10.62 -5.42 4.64
N GLU A 51 -10.15 -5.44 5.89
CA GLU A 51 -10.99 -5.63 7.08
C GLU A 51 -12.07 -4.54 7.18
N SER A 52 -11.69 -3.28 6.98
CA SER A 52 -12.63 -2.15 6.98
C SER A 52 -13.67 -2.29 5.87
N ALA A 53 -13.27 -2.76 4.68
CA ALA A 53 -14.16 -2.96 3.56
C ALA A 53 -15.14 -4.13 3.80
N ASP A 54 -14.67 -5.26 4.33
CA ASP A 54 -15.52 -6.40 4.68
C ASP A 54 -16.53 -6.02 5.78
N SER A 55 -16.09 -5.22 6.77
CA SER A 55 -16.98 -4.64 7.78
C SER A 55 -18.04 -3.73 7.15
N ALA A 56 -17.65 -2.82 6.25
CA ALA A 56 -18.60 -1.95 5.55
C ALA A 56 -19.62 -2.75 4.72
N LEU A 57 -19.17 -3.81 4.04
CA LEU A 57 -20.04 -4.72 3.29
C LEU A 57 -21.03 -5.46 4.20
N SER A 58 -20.74 -5.67 5.50
CA SER A 58 -21.66 -6.31 6.44
C SER A 58 -22.96 -5.55 6.68
N HIS A 59 -22.95 -4.23 6.45
CA HIS A 59 -24.14 -3.39 6.51
C HIS A 59 -24.99 -3.45 5.23
N ILE A 60 -24.49 -4.09 4.17
CA ILE A 60 -25.16 -4.19 2.89
C ILE A 60 -25.95 -5.52 2.81
N PRO A 61 -27.21 -5.51 2.31
CA PRO A 61 -27.98 -6.73 2.08
C PRO A 61 -27.22 -7.76 1.23
N PHE A 62 -27.30 -9.04 1.63
CA PHE A 62 -26.53 -10.13 1.03
C PHE A 62 -26.64 -10.22 -0.50
N PHE A 63 -27.81 -9.88 -1.06
CA PHE A 63 -28.09 -9.96 -2.50
C PHE A 63 -27.24 -9.01 -3.37
N ILE A 64 -26.83 -7.84 -2.85
CA ILE A 64 -26.07 -6.84 -3.63
C ILE A 64 -24.58 -6.80 -3.26
N ARG A 65 -24.17 -7.44 -2.16
CA ARG A 65 -22.76 -7.58 -1.72
C ARG A 65 -21.80 -8.05 -2.84
N PRO A 66 -22.14 -9.03 -3.71
CA PRO A 66 -21.24 -9.47 -4.79
C PRO A 66 -20.98 -8.38 -5.84
N ALA A 67 -22.00 -7.58 -6.17
CA ALA A 67 -21.89 -6.50 -7.13
C ALA A 67 -21.02 -5.36 -6.56
N VAL A 68 -21.19 -5.02 -5.29
CA VAL A 68 -20.38 -4.00 -4.60
C VAL A 68 -18.93 -4.45 -4.48
N ARG A 69 -18.67 -5.70 -4.09
CA ARG A 69 -17.31 -6.27 -4.01
C ARG A 69 -16.58 -6.17 -5.35
N LYS A 70 -17.27 -6.50 -6.44
CA LYS A 70 -16.73 -6.39 -7.81
C LYS A 70 -16.44 -4.95 -8.24
N ALA A 71 -17.26 -3.98 -7.80
CA ALA A 71 -17.09 -2.57 -8.15
C ALA A 71 -15.89 -1.91 -7.46
N VAL A 72 -15.55 -2.34 -6.24
CA VAL A 72 -14.42 -1.80 -5.46
C VAL A 72 -13.09 -2.53 -5.68
N GLY A 73 -13.07 -3.53 -6.57
CA GLY A 73 -11.84 -4.26 -6.91
C GLY A 73 -11.35 -5.23 -5.82
N LEU A 74 -12.26 -5.71 -4.97
CA LEU A 74 -12.02 -6.77 -3.99
C LEU A 74 -12.24 -8.16 -4.59
#